data_AF-A0A5C5YM51-F1
#
_entry.id   AF-A0A5C5YM51-F1
#
_cell.length_a   1.000
_cell.length_b   1.000
_cell.length_c   1.000
_cell.angle_alpha   90.00
_cell.angle_beta   90.00
_cell.angle_gamma   90.00
#
_symmetry.space_group_name_H-M   'P 1'
#
loop_
_entity.id
_entity.type
_entity.pdbx_description
1 polymer ?
#
loop_
_entity_poly.entity_id
_entity_poly.type
_entity_poly.pdbx_seq_one_letter_code
_entity_poly.pdbx_strand_id
1 'polypeptide(L)'
;MFRYLTIVMTVAGVLAWQSRGQASNRVLVIGIDGAGGQYVTQASTPTLDALAAAGVARYDFLNEGALVESPPDGYGASGVNWSTILTGASAAHHGVSDNSFAGQNFDQFPHFFQHAKQHDSSLTTVSLANWTPINTHIAPDQYTDIEVGYDLGTVEQQDQAVADDAADLLGFTDPDALFLHFDQVDHAGHAYSWGSPQHLLAIESVDSLVGAVVDAVNARPGVLSGAEDWLILVTADHGAAPGAFGHYASQGEPNWEVPFFASGPSVAPGTSLQQGTLRDVAATALWHLGVDPFAAGLDGAVRGLEVPAPNGVAGDVNQDGLLSGDGSGLAAEDDVTAFLDNWLVRGVGGVESRYRRGDLNFDGVTDLSDWALLNKLNPAIGQATLRGLSGMAPEPSAAVLSLAVSSLLASQRPPHN
;
A
#
# COMPACT_ATOMS: atom_id res chain seq x y z
N MET A 1 38.68 -12.28 71.44
CA MET A 1 37.78 -11.10 71.44
C MET A 1 37.30 -10.93 70.01
N PHE A 2 36.04 -11.27 69.74
CA PHE A 2 35.45 -11.31 68.40
C PHE A 2 35.45 -9.92 67.75
N ARG A 3 35.85 -9.82 66.48
CA ARG A 3 35.54 -8.68 65.61
C ARG A 3 34.92 -9.20 64.32
N TYR A 4 33.65 -8.87 64.16
CA TYR A 4 32.86 -9.06 62.95
C TYR A 4 33.43 -8.17 61.83
N LEU A 5 33.60 -8.73 60.64
CA LEU A 5 33.86 -7.98 59.42
C LEU A 5 32.64 -8.11 58.51
N THR A 6 31.80 -7.07 58.49
CA THR A 6 30.69 -6.94 57.55
C THR A 6 31.28 -6.56 56.19
N ILE A 7 31.23 -7.48 55.22
CA ILE A 7 31.55 -7.17 53.82
C ILE A 7 30.27 -6.67 53.16
N VAL A 8 30.23 -5.37 52.86
CA VAL A 8 29.20 -4.77 52.00
C VAL A 8 29.60 -5.06 50.57
N MET A 9 28.89 -5.96 49.88
CA MET A 9 28.97 -6.07 48.42
C MET A 9 28.09 -5.00 47.80
N THR A 10 28.71 -3.96 47.23
CA THR A 10 28.05 -3.06 46.29
C THR A 10 27.91 -3.78 44.95
N VAL A 11 26.69 -4.19 44.61
CA VAL A 11 26.34 -4.62 43.24
C VAL A 11 26.22 -3.38 42.38
N ALA A 12 27.28 -3.05 41.63
CA ALA A 12 27.19 -2.10 40.53
C ALA A 12 26.53 -2.82 39.35
N GLY A 13 25.20 -2.70 39.25
CA GLY A 13 24.46 -3.13 38.07
C GLY A 13 24.83 -2.24 36.89
N VAL A 14 25.66 -2.75 35.98
CA VAL A 14 25.80 -2.18 34.64
C VAL A 14 24.55 -2.60 33.87
N LEU A 15 23.56 -1.70 33.82
CA LEU A 15 22.50 -1.78 32.82
C LEU A 15 23.16 -1.52 31.46
N ALA A 16 23.54 -2.61 30.78
CA ALA A 16 23.83 -2.55 29.36
C ALA A 16 22.51 -2.22 28.65
N TRP A 17 22.34 -0.96 28.28
CA TRP A 17 21.40 -0.60 27.22
C TRP A 17 21.91 -1.28 25.96
N GLN A 18 21.36 -2.44 25.62
CA GLN A 18 21.47 -2.93 24.25
C GLN A 18 20.85 -1.85 23.36
N SER A 19 21.65 -1.26 22.49
CA SER A 19 21.13 -0.59 21.31
C SER A 19 20.25 -1.61 20.61
N ARG A 20 18.93 -1.44 20.66
CA ARG A 20 18.05 -2.17 19.74
C ARG A 20 18.55 -1.79 18.35
N GLY A 21 19.04 -2.76 17.58
CA GLY A 21 19.26 -2.56 16.15
C GLY A 21 17.96 -2.08 15.52
N GLN A 22 18.06 -1.39 14.38
CA GLN A 22 16.87 -1.08 13.57
C GLN A 22 16.11 -2.38 13.29
N ALA A 23 14.79 -2.38 13.50
CA ALA A 23 13.97 -3.55 13.22
C ALA A 23 14.09 -3.92 11.73
N SER A 24 14.09 -5.22 11.43
CA SER A 24 14.05 -5.73 10.07
C SER A 24 12.64 -5.52 9.52
N ASN A 25 12.52 -4.76 8.44
CA ASN A 25 11.24 -4.56 7.77
C ASN A 25 10.86 -5.83 7.01
N ARG A 26 9.62 -6.28 7.18
CA ARG A 26 9.06 -7.50 6.59
C ARG A 26 7.68 -7.20 6.02
N VAL A 27 7.27 -7.87 4.95
CA VAL A 27 5.95 -7.64 4.33
C VAL A 27 5.18 -8.95 4.16
N LEU A 28 3.89 -8.90 4.48
CA LEU A 28 2.90 -9.92 4.14
C LEU A 28 1.80 -9.29 3.31
N VAL A 29 1.68 -9.68 2.04
CA VAL A 29 0.58 -9.30 1.14
C VAL A 29 -0.41 -10.46 1.07
N ILE A 30 -1.68 -10.18 1.34
CA ILE A 30 -2.77 -11.17 1.31
C ILE A 30 -3.82 -10.74 0.29
N GLY A 31 -4.06 -11.61 -0.67
CA GLY A 31 -5.10 -11.48 -1.67
C GLY A 31 -6.29 -12.39 -1.38
N ILE A 32 -7.51 -11.84 -1.37
CA ILE A 32 -8.77 -12.60 -1.26
C ILE A 32 -9.56 -12.41 -2.56
N ASP A 33 -9.47 -13.36 -3.48
CA ASP A 33 -10.01 -13.26 -4.84
C ASP A 33 -11.53 -13.02 -4.83
N GLY A 34 -12.01 -12.08 -5.64
CA GLY A 34 -13.45 -11.80 -5.75
C GLY A 34 -14.12 -11.18 -4.51
N ALA A 35 -13.36 -10.82 -3.47
CA ALA A 35 -13.87 -10.19 -2.24
C ALA A 35 -14.10 -8.68 -2.41
N GLY A 36 -14.99 -8.29 -3.33
CA GLY A 36 -15.37 -6.90 -3.56
C GLY A 36 -15.76 -6.17 -2.26
N GLY A 37 -15.36 -4.91 -2.11
CA GLY A 37 -15.34 -4.25 -0.80
C GLY A 37 -16.72 -4.06 -0.17
N GLN A 38 -17.76 -3.88 -0.99
CA GLN A 38 -19.14 -3.88 -0.51
C GLN A 38 -19.55 -5.18 0.19
N TYR A 39 -18.95 -6.33 -0.17
CA TYR A 39 -19.28 -7.63 0.43
C TYR A 39 -18.48 -7.90 1.69
N VAL A 40 -17.23 -7.43 1.75
CA VAL A 40 -16.42 -7.50 2.98
C VAL A 40 -17.10 -6.73 4.12
N THR A 41 -17.66 -5.55 3.83
CA THR A 41 -18.42 -4.78 4.84
C THR A 41 -19.75 -5.43 5.26
N GLN A 42 -20.26 -6.42 4.52
CA GLN A 42 -21.49 -7.14 4.84
C GLN A 42 -21.22 -8.43 5.63
N ALA A 43 -20.04 -9.04 5.44
CA ALA A 43 -19.64 -10.29 6.07
C ALA A 43 -19.11 -10.07 7.49
N SER A 44 -19.20 -11.09 8.35
CA SER A 44 -18.60 -11.09 9.68
C SER A 44 -17.10 -11.37 9.60
N THR A 45 -16.26 -10.33 9.58
CA THR A 45 -14.80 -10.44 9.36
C THR A 45 -13.97 -9.93 10.55
N PRO A 46 -14.02 -10.61 11.72
CA PRO A 46 -13.36 -10.13 12.93
C PRO A 46 -11.84 -9.94 12.80
N THR A 47 -11.16 -10.69 11.93
CA THR A 47 -9.73 -10.51 11.71
C THR A 47 -9.46 -9.23 10.91
N LEU A 48 -10.15 -9.04 9.79
CA LEU A 48 -10.02 -7.81 8.99
C LEU A 48 -10.44 -6.57 9.77
N ASP A 49 -11.49 -6.66 10.59
CA ASP A 49 -11.91 -5.61 11.53
C ASP A 49 -10.78 -5.24 12.51
N ALA A 50 -10.08 -6.24 13.04
CA ALA A 50 -8.95 -6.02 13.94
C ALA A 50 -7.76 -5.37 13.22
N LEU A 51 -7.45 -5.80 11.99
CA LEU A 51 -6.40 -5.18 11.17
C LEU A 51 -6.72 -3.72 10.84
N ALA A 52 -7.98 -3.42 10.49
CA ALA A 52 -8.47 -2.07 10.26
C ALA A 52 -8.35 -1.18 11.51
N ALA A 53 -8.73 -1.71 12.68
CA ALA A 53 -8.64 -0.99 13.94
C ALA A 53 -7.18 -0.74 14.37
N ALA A 54 -6.28 -1.67 14.08
CA ALA A 54 -4.85 -1.56 14.36
C ALA A 54 -4.06 -0.80 13.29
N GLY A 55 -4.70 -0.38 12.19
CA GLY A 55 -4.04 0.30 11.08
C GLY A 55 -5.01 1.21 10.33
N VAL A 56 -5.10 1.01 9.02
CA VAL A 56 -6.00 1.74 8.12
C VAL A 56 -6.72 0.78 7.18
N ALA A 57 -7.95 1.13 6.80
CA ALA A 57 -8.73 0.36 5.85
C ALA A 57 -9.60 1.27 4.96
N ARG A 58 -9.83 0.82 3.74
CA ARG A 58 -10.88 1.28 2.82
C ARG A 58 -11.51 0.09 2.11
N TYR A 59 -12.72 0.29 1.61
CA TYR A 59 -13.50 -0.75 0.92
C TYR A 59 -13.82 -0.37 -0.53
N ASP A 60 -13.23 0.71 -1.01
CA ASP A 60 -13.48 1.32 -2.31
C ASP A 60 -12.16 1.61 -3.04
N PHE A 61 -11.10 0.82 -2.80
CA PHE A 61 -9.93 0.89 -3.66
C PHE A 61 -10.33 0.47 -5.08
N LEU A 62 -9.71 1.09 -6.08
CA LEU A 62 -10.10 0.92 -7.47
C LEU A 62 -9.17 -0.06 -8.20
N ASN A 63 -9.77 -1.02 -8.88
CA ASN A 63 -9.09 -1.88 -9.84
C ASN A 63 -8.94 -1.22 -11.22
N GLU A 64 -8.28 -1.87 -12.18
CA GLU A 64 -8.00 -1.26 -13.49
C GLU A 64 -9.26 -0.89 -14.29
N GLY A 65 -10.39 -1.57 -14.03
CA GLY A 65 -11.67 -1.27 -14.67
C GLY A 65 -12.17 0.15 -14.42
N ALA A 66 -11.94 0.73 -13.24
CA ALA A 66 -12.37 2.09 -12.93
C ALA A 66 -11.43 3.19 -13.47
N LEU A 67 -10.21 2.82 -13.87
CA LEU A 67 -9.15 3.79 -14.17
C LEU A 67 -9.08 4.17 -15.65
N VAL A 68 -9.96 3.59 -16.48
CA VAL A 68 -10.03 3.83 -17.92
C VAL A 68 -11.47 4.18 -18.29
N GLU A 69 -11.64 5.21 -19.12
CA GLU A 69 -12.95 5.52 -19.70
C GLU A 69 -13.38 4.40 -20.65
N SER A 70 -14.54 3.78 -20.38
CA SER A 70 -15.04 2.62 -21.15
C SER A 70 -14.05 1.45 -21.18
N PRO A 71 -13.74 0.83 -20.02
CA PRO A 71 -12.74 -0.22 -19.92
C PRO A 71 -13.13 -1.45 -20.77
N PRO A 72 -12.14 -2.19 -21.34
CA PRO A 72 -12.40 -3.52 -21.86
C PRO A 72 -12.97 -4.43 -20.77
N ASP A 73 -13.92 -5.30 -21.10
CA ASP A 73 -14.55 -6.20 -20.11
C ASP A 73 -13.53 -7.02 -19.30
N GLY A 74 -12.44 -7.43 -19.96
CA GLY A 74 -11.35 -8.21 -19.35
C GLY A 74 -10.58 -7.49 -18.23
N TYR A 75 -10.70 -6.16 -18.11
CA TYR A 75 -10.09 -5.42 -16.99
C TYR A 75 -10.74 -5.74 -15.64
N GLY A 76 -11.90 -6.40 -15.63
CA GLY A 76 -12.51 -6.95 -14.43
C GLY A 76 -12.02 -8.35 -14.07
N ALA A 77 -11.05 -8.92 -14.80
CA ALA A 77 -10.57 -10.28 -14.63
C ALA A 77 -9.35 -10.36 -13.69
N SER A 78 -9.20 -11.49 -13.02
CA SER A 78 -8.16 -11.73 -12.01
C SER A 78 -6.74 -11.60 -12.57
N GLY A 79 -6.47 -12.09 -13.77
CA GLY A 79 -5.15 -12.00 -14.40
C GLY A 79 -4.68 -10.56 -14.61
N VAL A 80 -5.60 -9.63 -14.93
CA VAL A 80 -5.27 -8.19 -15.06
C VAL A 80 -4.93 -7.62 -13.69
N ASN A 81 -5.82 -7.81 -12.72
CA ASN A 81 -5.73 -7.13 -11.44
C ASN A 81 -4.66 -7.74 -10.51
N TRP A 82 -4.42 -9.05 -10.53
CA TRP A 82 -3.25 -9.64 -9.85
C TRP A 82 -1.92 -9.19 -10.47
N SER A 83 -1.87 -8.97 -11.79
CA SER A 83 -0.70 -8.36 -12.44
C SER A 83 -0.48 -6.94 -11.92
N THR A 84 -1.55 -6.14 -11.82
CA THR A 84 -1.48 -4.78 -11.25
C THR A 84 -1.02 -4.80 -9.78
N ILE A 85 -1.58 -5.68 -8.94
CA ILE A 85 -1.24 -5.79 -7.51
C ILE A 85 0.23 -6.12 -7.31
N LEU A 86 0.74 -7.11 -8.05
CA LEU A 86 2.10 -7.63 -7.85
C LEU A 86 3.18 -6.77 -8.50
N THR A 87 2.87 -6.09 -9.60
CA THR A 87 3.85 -5.24 -10.32
C THR A 87 3.78 -3.77 -9.88
N GLY A 88 2.65 -3.32 -9.34
CA GLY A 88 2.37 -1.91 -9.10
C GLY A 88 2.24 -1.08 -10.38
N ALA A 89 2.14 -1.74 -11.54
CA ALA A 89 2.01 -1.13 -12.85
C ALA A 89 0.55 -1.14 -13.30
N SER A 90 0.18 -0.19 -14.15
CA SER A 90 -1.12 -0.16 -14.84
C SER A 90 -1.26 -1.28 -15.87
N ALA A 91 -2.49 -1.60 -16.26
CA ALA A 91 -2.77 -2.58 -17.33
C ALA A 91 -2.09 -2.23 -18.65
N ALA A 92 -1.95 -0.93 -18.95
CA ALA A 92 -1.24 -0.46 -20.13
C ALA A 92 0.27 -0.73 -20.07
N HIS A 93 0.86 -0.75 -18.87
CA HIS A 93 2.28 -0.98 -18.65
C HIS A 93 2.62 -2.47 -18.59
N HIS A 94 1.96 -3.25 -17.72
CA HIS A 94 2.21 -4.69 -17.62
C HIS A 94 1.60 -5.49 -18.78
N GLY A 95 0.72 -4.88 -19.60
CA GLY A 95 0.28 -5.41 -20.88
C GLY A 95 -0.77 -6.54 -20.83
N VAL A 96 -1.27 -6.89 -19.64
CA VAL A 96 -2.26 -7.96 -19.46
C VAL A 96 -3.66 -7.37 -19.55
N SER A 97 -4.49 -7.93 -20.44
CA SER A 97 -5.86 -7.45 -20.69
C SER A 97 -6.98 -8.42 -20.31
N ASP A 98 -6.64 -9.67 -20.01
CA ASP A 98 -7.54 -10.74 -19.56
C ASP A 98 -6.75 -11.91 -18.94
N ASN A 99 -7.44 -12.99 -18.56
CA ASN A 99 -6.86 -14.20 -17.94
C ASN A 99 -5.97 -15.04 -18.88
N SER A 100 -5.74 -14.64 -20.13
CA SER A 100 -4.79 -15.32 -21.03
C SER A 100 -3.35 -14.89 -20.83
N PHE A 101 -3.11 -13.76 -20.15
CA PHE A 101 -1.79 -13.12 -20.00
C PHE A 101 -1.09 -12.80 -21.33
N ALA A 102 -1.81 -12.84 -22.44
CA ALA A 102 -1.26 -12.50 -23.75
C ALA A 102 -0.87 -11.02 -23.79
N GLY A 103 0.35 -10.74 -24.25
CA GLY A 103 0.87 -9.38 -24.32
C GLY A 103 1.53 -8.87 -23.03
N GLN A 104 1.69 -9.73 -22.03
CA GLN A 104 2.40 -9.38 -20.80
C GLN A 104 3.79 -8.76 -21.07
N ASN A 105 4.20 -7.83 -20.20
CA ASN A 105 5.44 -7.08 -20.27
C ASN A 105 6.18 -7.08 -18.92
N PHE A 106 6.19 -8.22 -18.22
CA PHE A 106 6.80 -8.37 -16.90
C PHE A 106 8.33 -8.19 -16.91
N ASP A 107 8.99 -8.36 -18.06
CA ASP A 107 10.42 -8.03 -18.21
C ASP A 107 10.71 -6.54 -17.95
N GLN A 108 9.77 -5.64 -18.27
CA GLN A 108 9.88 -4.20 -18.01
C GLN A 108 9.19 -3.77 -16.72
N PHE A 109 8.11 -4.46 -16.34
CA PHE A 109 7.30 -4.19 -15.16
C PHE A 109 7.21 -5.46 -14.30
N PRO A 110 8.31 -5.85 -13.62
CA PRO A 110 8.35 -7.11 -12.89
C PRO A 110 7.55 -7.03 -11.59
N HIS A 111 7.26 -8.19 -11.00
CA HIS A 111 6.65 -8.25 -9.69
C HIS A 111 7.59 -7.72 -8.59
N PHE A 112 7.02 -7.27 -7.47
CA PHE A 112 7.74 -6.53 -6.44
C PHE A 112 8.89 -7.32 -5.77
N PHE A 113 8.85 -8.66 -5.75
CA PHE A 113 9.98 -9.43 -5.23
C PHE A 113 11.27 -9.23 -6.03
N GLN A 114 11.17 -9.03 -7.35
CA GLN A 114 12.35 -8.73 -8.16
C GLN A 114 13.00 -7.41 -7.73
N HIS A 115 12.21 -6.36 -7.52
CA HIS A 115 12.73 -5.08 -7.02
C HIS A 115 13.34 -5.22 -5.62
N ALA A 116 12.69 -5.97 -4.72
CA ALA A 116 13.20 -6.25 -3.38
C ALA A 116 14.55 -6.98 -3.43
N LYS A 117 14.69 -8.05 -4.22
CA LYS A 117 15.94 -8.82 -4.34
C LYS A 117 17.04 -8.09 -5.12
N GLN A 118 16.69 -7.17 -6.01
CA GLN A 118 17.66 -6.28 -6.64
C GLN A 118 18.24 -5.26 -5.65
N HIS A 119 17.44 -4.84 -4.67
CA HIS A 119 17.90 -4.01 -3.56
C HIS A 119 18.74 -4.80 -2.55
N ASP A 120 18.22 -5.94 -2.11
CA ASP A 120 18.91 -6.87 -1.21
C ASP A 120 18.64 -8.32 -1.61
N SER A 121 19.63 -8.95 -2.24
CA SER A 121 19.54 -10.34 -2.72
C SER A 121 19.44 -11.38 -1.60
N SER A 122 19.65 -10.98 -0.33
CA SER A 122 19.55 -11.88 0.81
C SER A 122 18.12 -12.07 1.34
N LEU A 123 17.18 -11.22 0.88
CA LEU A 123 15.77 -11.34 1.27
C LEU A 123 15.18 -12.67 0.79
N THR A 124 14.46 -13.35 1.67
CA THR A 124 13.72 -14.57 1.39
C THR A 124 12.30 -14.24 0.96
N THR A 125 11.90 -14.64 -0.26
CA THR A 125 10.59 -14.32 -0.83
C THR A 125 9.74 -15.57 -1.03
N VAL A 126 8.44 -15.45 -0.73
CA VAL A 126 7.50 -16.58 -0.77
C VAL A 126 6.22 -16.19 -1.50
N SER A 127 5.78 -17.01 -2.45
CA SER A 127 4.48 -16.90 -3.11
C SER A 127 3.67 -18.18 -2.95
N LEU A 128 2.61 -18.12 -2.15
CA LEU A 128 1.66 -19.22 -1.97
C LEU A 128 0.33 -18.80 -2.60
N ALA A 129 -0.03 -19.42 -3.74
CA ALA A 129 -1.22 -19.02 -4.47
C ALA A 129 -2.10 -20.21 -4.80
N ASN A 130 -3.35 -20.16 -4.35
CA ASN A 130 -4.36 -21.11 -4.77
C ASN A 130 -4.57 -21.00 -6.29
N TRP A 131 -4.89 -19.79 -6.78
CA TRP A 131 -5.02 -19.56 -8.22
C TRP A 131 -3.65 -19.59 -8.90
N THR A 132 -3.28 -20.77 -9.38
CA THR A 132 -1.96 -21.12 -9.92
C THR A 132 -1.46 -20.22 -11.07
N PRO A 133 -2.32 -19.56 -11.89
CA PRO A 133 -1.86 -18.58 -12.88
C PRO A 133 -0.96 -17.46 -12.33
N ILE A 134 -1.13 -17.04 -11.07
CA ILE A 134 -0.23 -16.04 -10.45
C ILE A 134 1.21 -16.56 -10.46
N ASN A 135 1.39 -17.78 -9.96
CA ASN A 135 2.70 -18.41 -9.84
C ASN A 135 3.24 -18.91 -11.17
N THR A 136 2.41 -19.12 -12.20
CA THR A 136 2.88 -19.59 -13.52
C THR A 136 3.05 -18.50 -14.59
N HIS A 137 2.55 -17.29 -14.35
CA HIS A 137 2.66 -16.17 -15.30
C HIS A 137 3.32 -14.92 -14.72
N ILE A 138 3.11 -14.60 -13.44
CA ILE A 138 3.53 -13.31 -12.85
C ILE A 138 4.82 -13.47 -12.03
N ALA A 139 4.86 -14.48 -11.14
CA ALA A 139 5.98 -14.72 -10.23
C ALA A 139 6.85 -15.99 -10.45
N PRO A 140 6.82 -16.73 -11.59
CA PRO A 140 7.65 -17.93 -11.78
C PRO A 140 9.10 -17.57 -12.13
N ASP A 141 9.91 -17.13 -11.17
CA ASP A 141 11.31 -16.86 -11.45
C ASP A 141 12.26 -16.95 -10.26
N GLN A 142 13.53 -16.64 -10.55
CA GLN A 142 14.64 -16.67 -9.60
C GLN A 142 14.50 -15.67 -8.43
N TYR A 143 13.52 -14.76 -8.48
CA TYR A 143 13.23 -13.80 -7.43
C TYR A 143 12.12 -14.27 -6.48
N THR A 144 11.55 -15.45 -6.69
CA THR A 144 10.62 -16.13 -5.78
C THR A 144 11.30 -17.39 -5.21
N ASP A 145 11.80 -17.35 -3.98
CA ASP A 145 12.58 -18.48 -3.42
C ASP A 145 11.70 -19.71 -3.13
N ILE A 146 10.47 -19.47 -2.67
CA ILE A 146 9.47 -20.50 -2.40
C ILE A 146 8.21 -20.15 -3.17
N GLU A 147 7.85 -20.99 -4.12
CA GLU A 147 6.67 -20.86 -4.96
C GLU A 147 5.82 -22.13 -4.81
N VAL A 148 4.57 -21.99 -4.39
CA VAL A 148 3.64 -23.13 -4.23
C VAL A 148 2.31 -22.80 -4.87
N GLY A 149 1.88 -23.65 -5.80
CA GLY A 149 0.52 -23.69 -6.34
C GLY A 149 -0.26 -24.88 -5.77
N TYR A 150 -1.57 -24.73 -5.60
CA TYR A 150 -2.42 -25.75 -4.97
C TYR A 150 -3.46 -26.27 -5.97
N ASP A 151 -3.25 -27.48 -6.50
CA ASP A 151 -4.08 -28.06 -7.57
C ASP A 151 -4.85 -29.34 -7.15
N LEU A 152 -4.75 -29.73 -5.87
CA LEU A 152 -5.39 -30.93 -5.32
C LEU A 152 -6.45 -30.58 -4.28
N GLY A 153 -7.59 -31.27 -4.32
CA GLY A 153 -8.69 -31.09 -3.35
C GLY A 153 -9.78 -30.12 -3.82
N THR A 154 -10.62 -29.67 -2.89
CA THR A 154 -11.56 -28.57 -3.13
C THR A 154 -10.86 -27.22 -2.92
N VAL A 155 -11.43 -26.15 -3.45
CA VAL A 155 -10.87 -24.79 -3.31
C VAL A 155 -10.72 -24.40 -1.83
N GLU A 156 -11.65 -24.80 -0.97
CA GLU A 156 -11.55 -24.58 0.48
C GLU A 156 -10.38 -25.33 1.12
N GLN A 157 -10.07 -26.54 0.63
CA GLN A 157 -8.93 -27.32 1.12
C GLN A 157 -7.61 -26.73 0.64
N GLN A 158 -7.59 -26.16 -0.55
CA GLN A 158 -6.44 -25.47 -1.11
C GLN A 158 -6.16 -24.16 -0.36
N ASP A 159 -7.19 -23.36 -0.07
CA ASP A 159 -7.08 -22.16 0.76
C ASP A 159 -6.63 -22.49 2.20
N GLN A 160 -7.15 -23.58 2.80
CA GLN A 160 -6.64 -24.06 4.09
C GLN A 160 -5.15 -24.41 4.00
N ALA A 161 -4.70 -25.07 2.93
CA ALA A 161 -3.30 -25.41 2.74
C ALA A 161 -2.41 -24.16 2.56
N VAL A 162 -2.89 -23.12 1.86
CA VAL A 162 -2.21 -21.81 1.78
C VAL A 162 -1.96 -21.25 3.18
N ALA A 163 -2.98 -21.24 4.05
CA ALA A 163 -2.87 -20.72 5.40
C ALA A 163 -1.96 -21.58 6.30
N ASP A 164 -2.07 -22.90 6.21
CA ASP A 164 -1.25 -23.84 6.98
C ASP A 164 0.24 -23.71 6.59
N ASP A 165 0.56 -23.71 5.30
CA ASP A 165 1.93 -23.57 4.81
C ASP A 165 2.50 -22.18 5.13
N ALA A 166 1.68 -21.12 5.06
CA ALA A 166 2.08 -19.77 5.48
C ALA A 166 2.42 -19.73 6.98
N ALA A 167 1.58 -20.31 7.83
CA ALA A 167 1.81 -20.37 9.27
C ALA A 167 3.07 -21.18 9.62
N ASP A 168 3.30 -22.30 8.92
CA ASP A 168 4.50 -23.11 9.08
C ASP A 168 5.76 -22.35 8.64
N LEU A 169 5.73 -21.67 7.49
CA LEU A 169 6.86 -20.84 7.04
C LEU A 169 7.16 -19.71 8.03
N LEU A 170 6.12 -19.00 8.51
CA LEU A 170 6.26 -17.95 9.51
C LEU A 170 6.76 -18.49 10.86
N GLY A 171 6.42 -19.72 11.23
CA GLY A 171 6.82 -20.33 12.49
C GLY A 171 8.20 -20.99 12.48
N PHE A 172 8.63 -21.55 11.34
CA PHE A 172 9.81 -22.41 11.24
C PHE A 172 10.91 -21.90 10.31
N THR A 173 10.65 -20.82 9.57
CA THR A 173 11.62 -20.18 8.66
C THR A 173 11.70 -18.66 8.89
N ASP A 174 12.49 -17.94 8.08
CA ASP A 174 12.69 -16.49 8.21
C ASP A 174 12.38 -15.71 6.92
N PRO A 175 11.13 -15.74 6.43
CA PRO A 175 10.75 -15.05 5.19
C PRO A 175 10.74 -13.52 5.38
N ASP A 176 11.18 -12.78 4.37
CA ASP A 176 11.21 -11.32 4.35
C ASP A 176 9.98 -10.70 3.69
N ALA A 177 9.51 -11.33 2.62
CA ALA A 177 8.32 -10.89 1.91
C ALA A 177 7.48 -12.10 1.46
N LEU A 178 6.21 -12.12 1.83
CA LEU A 178 5.26 -13.16 1.44
C LEU A 178 4.10 -12.56 0.66
N PHE A 179 3.66 -13.30 -0.34
CA PHE A 179 2.39 -13.11 -1.03
C PHE A 179 1.54 -14.36 -0.84
N LEU A 180 0.31 -14.18 -0.33
CA LEU A 180 -0.69 -15.24 -0.16
C LEU A 180 -1.91 -14.92 -1.02
N HIS A 181 -2.46 -15.92 -1.70
CA HIS A 181 -3.70 -15.81 -2.45
C HIS A 181 -4.69 -16.90 -2.04
N PHE A 182 -5.93 -16.47 -1.76
CA PHE A 182 -7.08 -17.30 -1.43
C PHE A 182 -8.16 -17.17 -2.51
N ASP A 183 -8.62 -18.30 -3.06
CA ASP A 183 -9.52 -18.36 -4.24
C ASP A 183 -10.98 -18.65 -3.89
N GLN A 184 -11.27 -19.12 -2.67
CA GLN A 184 -12.58 -19.64 -2.28
C GLN A 184 -13.72 -18.63 -2.48
N VAL A 185 -13.44 -17.33 -2.30
CA VAL A 185 -14.46 -16.28 -2.39
C VAL A 185 -14.91 -16.07 -3.84
N ASP A 186 -14.00 -15.95 -4.81
CA ASP A 186 -14.33 -15.88 -6.23
C ASP A 186 -15.05 -17.14 -6.71
N HIS A 187 -14.54 -18.32 -6.34
CA HIS A 187 -15.19 -19.59 -6.67
C HIS A 187 -16.63 -19.66 -6.13
N ALA A 188 -16.88 -19.18 -4.91
CA ALA A 188 -18.23 -19.09 -4.35
C ALA A 188 -19.11 -18.07 -5.10
N GLY A 189 -18.54 -16.94 -5.53
CA GLY A 189 -19.20 -15.96 -6.39
C GLY A 189 -19.66 -16.58 -7.72
N HIS A 190 -18.79 -17.34 -8.38
CA HIS A 190 -19.12 -18.06 -9.60
C HIS A 190 -20.13 -19.19 -9.39
N ALA A 191 -20.09 -19.89 -8.27
CA ALA A 191 -20.99 -21.02 -8.01
C ALA A 191 -22.39 -20.60 -7.53
N TYR A 192 -22.48 -19.52 -6.76
CA TYR A 192 -23.69 -19.13 -6.02
C TYR A 192 -24.17 -17.70 -6.24
N SER A 193 -23.47 -16.93 -7.08
CA SER A 193 -23.57 -15.48 -7.29
C SER A 193 -22.99 -14.61 -6.18
N TRP A 194 -22.43 -13.46 -6.58
CA TRP A 194 -21.90 -12.45 -5.67
C TRP A 194 -23.00 -11.86 -4.78
N GLY A 195 -22.71 -11.75 -3.48
CA GLY A 195 -23.67 -11.31 -2.46
C GLY A 195 -24.67 -12.38 -2.00
N SER A 196 -24.53 -13.63 -2.48
CA SER A 196 -25.28 -14.75 -1.93
C SER A 196 -24.81 -15.10 -0.50
N PRO A 197 -25.62 -15.80 0.31
CA PRO A 197 -25.19 -16.29 1.62
C PRO A 197 -23.92 -17.15 1.55
N GLN A 198 -23.74 -17.94 0.49
CA GLN A 198 -22.56 -18.77 0.27
C GLN A 198 -21.31 -17.93 -0.03
N HIS A 199 -21.46 -16.87 -0.83
CA HIS A 199 -20.38 -15.93 -1.11
C HIS A 199 -19.94 -15.18 0.16
N LEU A 200 -20.89 -14.70 0.98
CA LEU A 200 -20.55 -14.06 2.26
C LEU A 200 -19.91 -15.04 3.24
N LEU A 201 -20.41 -16.27 3.36
CA LEU A 201 -19.80 -17.31 4.20
C LEU A 201 -18.38 -17.68 3.74
N ALA A 202 -18.07 -17.61 2.45
CA ALA A 202 -16.71 -17.78 1.95
C ALA A 202 -15.80 -16.66 2.45
N ILE A 203 -16.25 -15.40 2.44
CA ILE A 203 -15.49 -14.27 3.00
C ILE A 203 -15.20 -14.49 4.49
N GLU A 204 -16.20 -14.92 5.28
CA GLU A 204 -16.03 -15.23 6.71
C GLU A 204 -15.08 -16.41 6.95
N SER A 205 -15.09 -17.40 6.06
CA SER A 205 -14.19 -18.55 6.12
C SER A 205 -12.74 -18.13 5.85
N VAL A 206 -12.51 -17.34 4.80
CA VAL A 206 -11.17 -16.84 4.48
C VAL A 206 -10.67 -15.85 5.55
N ASP A 207 -11.54 -15.01 6.15
CA ASP A 207 -11.15 -14.18 7.30
C ASP A 207 -10.56 -15.01 8.46
N SER A 208 -11.12 -16.18 8.71
CA SER A 208 -10.60 -17.10 9.73
C SER A 208 -9.22 -17.66 9.37
N LEU A 209 -8.97 -17.94 8.07
CA LEU A 209 -7.67 -18.36 7.56
C LEU A 209 -6.63 -17.24 7.66
N VAL A 210 -7.02 -16.01 7.31
CA VAL A 210 -6.19 -14.81 7.51
C VAL A 210 -5.85 -14.66 8.99
N GLY A 211 -6.80 -14.90 9.90
CA GLY A 211 -6.58 -14.89 11.34
C GLY A 211 -5.47 -15.83 11.78
N ALA A 212 -5.46 -17.07 11.28
CA ALA A 212 -4.40 -18.04 11.58
C ALA A 212 -3.01 -17.57 11.11
N VAL A 213 -2.92 -16.96 9.94
CA VAL A 213 -1.66 -16.39 9.42
C VAL A 213 -1.20 -15.19 10.25
N VAL A 214 -2.10 -14.28 10.60
CA VAL A 214 -1.79 -13.11 11.43
C VAL A 214 -1.34 -13.54 12.83
N ASP A 215 -1.97 -14.55 13.42
CA ASP A 215 -1.54 -15.15 14.68
C ASP A 215 -0.12 -15.73 14.57
N ALA A 216 0.22 -16.38 13.45
CA ALA A 216 1.57 -16.87 13.19
C ALA A 216 2.60 -15.73 13.10
N VAL A 217 2.29 -14.63 12.40
CA VAL A 217 3.14 -13.41 12.39
C VAL A 217 3.36 -12.90 13.81
N ASN A 218 2.28 -12.71 14.58
CA ASN A 218 2.34 -12.17 15.94
C ASN A 218 3.10 -13.07 16.92
N ALA A 219 3.14 -14.37 16.67
CA ALA A 219 3.88 -15.34 17.48
C ALA A 219 5.40 -15.35 17.20
N ARG A 220 5.86 -14.70 16.12
CA ARG A 220 7.28 -14.69 15.74
C ARG A 220 8.14 -14.04 16.84
N PRO A 221 9.29 -14.64 17.21
CA PRO A 221 10.19 -14.05 18.21
C PRO A 221 10.69 -12.64 17.84
N GLY A 222 10.88 -12.37 16.55
CA GLY A 222 11.26 -11.06 16.05
C GLY A 222 10.19 -10.00 16.30
N VAL A 223 8.91 -10.33 16.05
CA VAL A 223 7.76 -9.46 16.38
C VAL A 223 7.67 -9.23 17.88
N LEU A 224 7.71 -10.29 18.70
CA LEU A 224 7.60 -10.19 20.16
C LEU A 224 8.73 -9.37 20.80
N SER A 225 9.93 -9.40 20.22
CA SER A 225 11.08 -8.62 20.68
C SER A 225 11.17 -7.21 20.09
N GLY A 226 10.36 -6.90 19.07
CA GLY A 226 10.44 -5.68 18.28
C GLY A 226 11.66 -5.62 17.35
N ALA A 227 12.25 -6.77 17.02
CA ALA A 227 13.33 -6.90 16.04
C ALA A 227 12.82 -7.06 14.61
N GLU A 228 11.54 -7.41 14.43
CA GLU A 228 10.86 -7.43 13.13
C GLU A 228 9.72 -6.40 13.12
N ASP A 229 9.65 -5.62 12.05
CA ASP A 229 8.56 -4.69 11.76
C ASP A 229 7.79 -5.22 10.55
N TRP A 230 6.69 -5.92 10.81
CA TRP A 230 5.83 -6.49 9.78
C TRP A 230 4.78 -5.49 9.33
N LEU A 231 4.71 -5.29 8.01
CA LEU A 231 3.56 -4.68 7.36
C LEU A 231 2.68 -5.75 6.73
N ILE A 232 1.41 -5.77 7.14
CA ILE A 232 0.38 -6.64 6.58
C ILE A 232 -0.49 -5.79 5.65
N LEU A 233 -0.54 -6.19 4.39
CA LEU A 233 -1.39 -5.61 3.35
C LEU A 233 -2.45 -6.63 2.96
N VAL A 234 -3.73 -6.25 2.94
CA VAL A 234 -4.82 -7.13 2.49
C VAL A 234 -5.63 -6.44 1.41
N THR A 235 -5.94 -7.15 0.33
CA THR A 235 -6.78 -6.63 -0.76
C THR A 235 -7.54 -7.74 -1.50
N ALA A 236 -8.33 -7.36 -2.49
CA ALA A 236 -8.93 -8.24 -3.49
C ALA A 236 -8.63 -7.67 -4.88
N ASP A 237 -8.70 -8.49 -5.91
CA ASP A 237 -8.47 -8.11 -7.30
C ASP A 237 -9.72 -7.53 -7.97
N HIS A 238 -10.91 -8.03 -7.61
CA HIS A 238 -12.19 -7.49 -8.07
C HIS A 238 -13.36 -7.81 -7.12
N GLY A 239 -14.50 -7.19 -7.40
CA GLY A 239 -15.83 -7.67 -6.99
C GLY A 239 -16.66 -8.16 -8.19
N ALA A 240 -17.97 -8.18 -8.02
CA ALA A 240 -18.91 -8.30 -9.13
C ALA A 240 -20.25 -7.65 -8.76
N ALA A 241 -21.13 -7.47 -9.76
CA ALA A 241 -22.48 -7.00 -9.52
C ALA A 241 -23.29 -7.99 -8.63
N PRO A 242 -24.16 -7.50 -7.72
CA PRO A 242 -25.00 -8.36 -6.90
C PRO A 242 -25.85 -9.32 -7.75
N GLY A 243 -25.81 -10.62 -7.42
CA GLY A 243 -26.52 -11.66 -8.15
C GLY A 243 -25.88 -12.07 -9.49
N ALA A 244 -24.74 -11.50 -9.87
CA ALA A 244 -23.98 -11.94 -11.02
C ALA A 244 -23.23 -13.25 -10.73
N PHE A 245 -23.02 -14.07 -11.75
CA PHE A 245 -22.24 -15.33 -11.71
C PHE A 245 -20.88 -15.18 -12.38
N GLY A 246 -20.48 -13.95 -12.69
CA GLY A 246 -19.20 -13.62 -13.30
C GLY A 246 -18.93 -12.14 -13.14
N HIS A 247 -17.70 -11.76 -13.41
CA HIS A 247 -17.15 -10.45 -13.09
C HIS A 247 -16.55 -9.84 -14.38
N TYR A 248 -16.91 -8.59 -14.66
CA TYR A 248 -16.47 -7.87 -15.85
C TYR A 248 -16.38 -6.38 -15.54
N ALA A 249 -15.47 -5.67 -16.19
CA ALA A 249 -15.32 -4.23 -15.97
C ALA A 249 -16.60 -3.44 -16.30
N SER A 250 -17.42 -3.91 -17.26
CA SER A 250 -18.71 -3.28 -17.58
C SER A 250 -19.76 -3.33 -16.46
N GLN A 251 -19.53 -4.09 -15.39
CA GLN A 251 -20.41 -4.13 -14.23
C GLN A 251 -20.30 -2.88 -13.35
N GLY A 252 -19.30 -2.02 -13.56
CA GLY A 252 -19.14 -0.77 -12.84
C GLY A 252 -18.58 -0.95 -11.44
N GLU A 253 -18.90 0.02 -10.58
CA GLU A 253 -18.48 0.12 -9.17
C GLU A 253 -18.52 -1.22 -8.39
N PRO A 254 -19.56 -2.08 -8.48
CA PRO A 254 -19.56 -3.39 -7.83
C PRO A 254 -18.39 -4.34 -8.19
N ASN A 255 -17.86 -4.22 -9.40
CA ASN A 255 -16.67 -4.96 -9.84
C ASN A 255 -15.38 -4.23 -9.47
N TRP A 256 -15.40 -2.90 -9.54
CA TRP A 256 -14.20 -2.07 -9.42
C TRP A 256 -13.72 -1.86 -7.99
N GLU A 257 -14.64 -1.80 -7.04
CA GLU A 257 -14.35 -1.46 -5.65
C GLU A 257 -13.95 -2.69 -4.82
N VAL A 258 -12.74 -2.64 -4.29
CA VAL A 258 -12.12 -3.71 -3.51
C VAL A 258 -11.62 -3.20 -2.16
N PRO A 259 -11.49 -4.08 -1.16
CA PRO A 259 -10.86 -3.73 0.10
C PRO A 259 -9.38 -3.39 -0.07
N PHE A 260 -8.89 -2.51 0.79
CA PHE A 260 -7.48 -2.32 1.04
C PHE A 260 -7.27 -2.10 2.54
N PHE A 261 -6.40 -2.91 3.13
CA PHE A 261 -5.97 -2.78 4.52
C PHE A 261 -4.45 -2.63 4.57
N ALA A 262 -3.97 -1.78 5.46
CA ALA A 262 -2.56 -1.75 5.85
C ALA A 262 -2.50 -1.74 7.38
N SER A 263 -1.73 -2.65 7.96
CA SER A 263 -1.63 -2.81 9.41
C SER A 263 -0.23 -3.26 9.82
N GLY A 264 0.31 -2.70 10.89
CA GLY A 264 1.65 -3.00 11.38
C GLY A 264 2.20 -1.87 12.26
N PRO A 265 3.35 -2.07 12.93
CA PRO A 265 3.95 -1.06 13.79
C PRO A 265 4.24 0.29 13.10
N SER A 266 4.57 0.25 11.81
CA SER A 266 4.83 1.44 10.99
C SER A 266 3.57 2.13 10.43
N VAL A 267 2.37 1.57 10.62
CA VAL A 267 1.11 2.19 10.20
C VAL A 267 0.47 2.93 11.35
N ALA A 268 0.18 4.23 11.16
CA ALA A 268 -0.48 5.05 12.17
C ALA A 268 -2.00 4.74 12.23
N PRO A 269 -2.52 4.13 13.32
CA PRO A 269 -3.91 3.71 13.37
C PRO A 269 -4.88 4.89 13.32
N GLY A 270 -6.01 4.71 12.64
CA GLY A 270 -7.08 5.73 12.56
C GLY A 270 -6.74 6.95 11.71
N THR A 271 -5.65 6.92 10.95
CA THR A 271 -5.38 7.92 9.91
C THR A 271 -6.34 7.73 8.74
N SER A 272 -6.82 8.85 8.16
CA SER A 272 -7.69 8.79 7.00
C SER A 272 -6.88 8.50 5.75
N LEU A 273 -7.27 7.44 5.04
CA LEU A 273 -6.69 7.08 3.75
C LEU A 273 -7.53 7.70 2.63
N GLN A 274 -6.89 8.25 1.59
CA GLN A 274 -7.59 8.62 0.35
C GLN A 274 -7.96 7.35 -0.44
N GLN A 275 -8.93 7.45 -1.34
CA GLN A 275 -9.22 6.36 -2.27
C GLN A 275 -7.97 6.10 -3.11
N GLY A 276 -7.50 4.86 -3.11
CA GLY A 276 -6.32 4.43 -3.86
C GLY A 276 -6.69 3.43 -4.95
N THR A 277 -5.66 2.79 -5.49
CA THR A 277 -5.80 1.79 -6.55
C THR A 277 -5.03 0.53 -6.22
N LEU A 278 -5.28 -0.55 -6.94
CA LEU A 278 -4.52 -1.79 -6.81
C LEU A 278 -3.02 -1.65 -7.07
N ARG A 279 -2.61 -0.64 -7.84
CA ARG A 279 -1.20 -0.32 -8.11
C ARG A 279 -0.43 0.01 -6.83
N ASP A 280 -1.14 0.50 -5.82
CA ASP A 280 -0.56 1.00 -4.57
C ASP A 280 -0.01 -0.12 -3.67
N VAL A 281 -0.42 -1.38 -3.88
CA VAL A 281 -0.03 -2.51 -3.03
C VAL A 281 1.48 -2.77 -3.13
N ALA A 282 1.99 -3.02 -4.33
CA ALA A 282 3.43 -3.23 -4.55
C ALA A 282 4.26 -2.00 -4.16
N ALA A 283 3.78 -0.79 -4.45
CA ALA A 283 4.48 0.45 -4.10
C ALA A 283 4.62 0.59 -2.57
N THR A 284 3.56 0.28 -1.83
CA THR A 284 3.55 0.31 -0.36
C THR A 284 4.45 -0.78 0.23
N ALA A 285 4.40 -2.00 -0.32
CA ALA A 285 5.28 -3.10 0.09
C ALA A 285 6.76 -2.75 -0.10
N LEU A 286 7.13 -2.24 -1.28
CA LEU A 286 8.51 -1.85 -1.59
C LEU A 286 9.02 -0.72 -0.69
N TRP A 287 8.17 0.28 -0.45
CA TRP A 287 8.51 1.38 0.46
C TRP A 287 8.86 0.86 1.85
N HIS A 288 8.06 -0.05 2.40
CA HIS A 288 8.34 -0.66 3.70
C HIS A 288 9.64 -1.47 3.69
N LEU A 289 9.95 -2.16 2.60
CA LEU A 289 11.21 -2.90 2.42
C LEU A 289 12.43 -1.99 2.15
N GLY A 290 12.27 -0.67 2.17
CA GLY A 290 13.37 0.28 1.98
C GLY A 290 13.72 0.58 0.51
N VAL A 291 12.84 0.19 -0.42
CA VAL A 291 12.98 0.44 -1.86
C VAL A 291 12.11 1.63 -2.24
N ASP A 292 12.68 2.66 -2.88
CA ASP A 292 11.92 3.79 -3.44
C ASP A 292 11.09 3.30 -4.65
N PRO A 293 9.76 3.16 -4.51
CA PRO A 293 8.93 2.60 -5.57
C PRO A 293 8.85 3.53 -6.79
N PHE A 294 8.98 4.84 -6.58
CA PHE A 294 8.91 5.82 -7.66
C PHE A 294 10.18 5.85 -8.49
N ALA A 295 11.33 5.62 -7.85
CA ALA A 295 12.61 5.41 -8.55
C ALA A 295 12.63 4.07 -9.29
N ALA A 296 11.97 3.04 -8.74
CA ALA A 296 11.77 1.75 -9.39
C ALA A 296 10.78 1.80 -10.58
N GLY A 297 10.06 2.91 -10.76
CA GLY A 297 9.18 3.14 -11.90
C GLY A 297 7.77 2.57 -11.75
N LEU A 298 7.33 2.31 -10.51
CA LEU A 298 5.95 1.89 -10.26
C LEU A 298 4.98 3.04 -10.49
N ASP A 299 3.76 2.69 -10.91
CA ASP A 299 2.66 3.65 -11.12
C ASP A 299 1.87 3.94 -9.84
N GLY A 300 1.99 3.05 -8.83
CA GLY A 300 1.29 3.16 -7.56
C GLY A 300 1.87 4.19 -6.60
N ALA A 301 1.06 4.57 -5.62
CA ALA A 301 1.44 5.41 -4.50
C ALA A 301 1.65 4.60 -3.21
N VAL A 302 2.42 5.17 -2.27
CA VAL A 302 2.57 4.60 -0.92
C VAL A 302 1.34 4.93 -0.08
N ARG A 303 0.77 3.91 0.60
CA ARG A 303 -0.47 4.02 1.37
C ARG A 303 -0.29 3.55 2.81
N GLY A 304 -0.89 4.27 3.75
CA GLY A 304 -0.85 3.92 5.18
C GLY A 304 0.50 4.13 5.88
N LEU A 305 1.56 4.46 5.13
CA LEU A 305 2.91 4.72 5.64
C LEU A 305 3.30 6.18 5.43
N GLU A 306 4.22 6.66 6.25
CA GLU A 306 4.84 7.98 6.06
C GLU A 306 5.92 7.90 4.98
N VAL A 307 5.90 8.86 4.06
CA VAL A 307 7.02 9.16 3.15
C VAL A 307 7.62 10.49 3.63
N PRO A 308 8.71 10.46 4.41
CA PRO A 308 9.24 11.66 5.02
C PRO A 308 9.95 12.54 3.99
N ALA A 309 10.08 13.82 4.32
CA ALA A 309 10.92 14.74 3.56
C ALA A 309 12.37 14.20 3.47
N PRO A 310 13.04 14.23 2.31
CA PRO A 310 14.37 13.63 2.16
C PRO A 310 15.42 14.18 3.12
N ASN A 311 15.36 15.47 3.45
CA ASN A 311 16.24 16.12 4.41
C ASN A 311 15.67 16.19 5.85
N GLY A 312 14.50 15.60 6.10
CA GLY A 312 13.81 15.62 7.38
C GLY A 312 13.07 16.93 7.71
N VAL A 313 13.04 17.91 6.80
CA VAL A 313 12.32 19.17 6.97
C VAL A 313 11.07 19.17 6.09
N ALA A 314 9.91 18.87 6.69
CA ALA A 314 8.64 18.87 5.97
C ALA A 314 8.32 20.26 5.39
N GLY A 315 7.95 20.32 4.12
CA GLY A 315 7.66 21.54 3.37
C GLY A 315 8.86 22.25 2.73
N ASP A 316 10.11 21.88 3.08
CA ASP A 316 11.34 22.46 2.51
C ASP A 316 11.56 21.92 1.09
N VAL A 317 10.93 22.54 0.10
CA VAL A 317 10.93 22.10 -1.30
C VAL A 317 12.32 22.18 -1.90
N ASN A 318 13.10 23.22 -1.59
CA ASN A 318 14.41 23.41 -2.19
C ASN A 318 15.51 22.51 -1.58
N GLN A 319 15.21 21.87 -0.45
CA GLN A 319 16.06 20.98 0.34
C GLN A 319 17.33 21.65 0.89
N ASP A 320 17.28 22.93 1.23
CA ASP A 320 18.40 23.68 1.81
C ASP A 320 18.50 23.54 3.34
N GLY A 321 17.51 22.91 3.97
CA GLY A 321 17.40 22.67 5.40
C GLY A 321 16.53 23.70 6.14
N LEU A 322 15.91 24.65 5.43
CA LEU A 322 15.13 25.75 6.01
C LEU A 322 13.83 25.98 5.24
N LEU A 323 12.70 25.60 5.86
CA LEU A 323 11.38 26.01 5.37
C LEU A 323 11.18 27.53 5.46
N SER A 324 11.39 28.25 4.36
CA SER A 324 11.42 29.71 4.30
C SER A 324 11.11 30.29 2.92
N GLY A 325 10.89 31.60 2.86
CA GLY A 325 10.64 32.31 1.60
C GLY A 325 9.29 33.01 1.52
N ASP A 326 9.17 33.91 0.56
CA ASP A 326 7.94 34.65 0.27
C ASP A 326 7.59 34.73 -1.23
N GLY A 327 8.40 34.07 -2.07
CA GLY A 327 8.24 34.01 -3.52
C GLY A 327 8.94 35.15 -4.26
N SER A 328 9.82 35.90 -3.58
CA SER A 328 10.62 36.98 -4.19
C SER A 328 12.10 36.64 -4.35
N GLY A 329 12.58 35.58 -3.68
CA GLY A 329 13.96 35.12 -3.74
C GLY A 329 14.26 34.15 -4.88
N LEU A 330 15.50 33.67 -4.94
CA LEU A 330 15.90 32.58 -5.85
C LEU A 330 15.34 31.25 -5.33
N ALA A 331 14.91 30.35 -6.22
CA ALA A 331 14.38 29.03 -5.85
C ALA A 331 15.35 28.21 -4.96
N ALA A 332 16.66 28.41 -5.08
CA ALA A 332 17.66 27.72 -4.27
C ALA A 332 17.70 28.17 -2.79
N GLU A 333 17.01 29.26 -2.44
CA GLU A 333 17.00 29.89 -1.10
C GLU A 333 15.57 30.24 -0.62
N ASP A 334 14.55 30.00 -1.46
CA ASP A 334 13.15 30.37 -1.22
C ASP A 334 12.22 29.23 -1.68
N ASP A 335 11.60 28.53 -0.72
CA ASP A 335 10.70 27.40 -0.99
C ASP A 335 9.45 27.81 -1.75
N VAL A 336 8.95 29.02 -1.50
CA VAL A 336 7.78 29.54 -2.20
C VAL A 336 8.14 29.72 -3.67
N THR A 337 9.31 30.31 -3.99
CA THR A 337 9.78 30.41 -5.38
C THR A 337 9.98 29.01 -5.98
N ALA A 338 10.63 28.09 -5.27
CA ALA A 338 10.89 26.72 -5.76
C ALA A 338 9.59 25.96 -6.10
N PHE A 339 8.56 26.09 -5.27
CA PHE A 339 7.25 25.52 -5.50
C PHE A 339 6.55 26.16 -6.71
N LEU A 340 6.57 27.50 -6.80
CA LEU A 340 5.95 28.25 -7.89
C LEU A 340 6.60 27.96 -9.26
N ASP A 341 7.93 27.85 -9.30
CA ASP A 341 8.69 27.53 -10.53
C ASP A 341 8.32 26.15 -11.11
N ASN A 342 7.82 25.25 -10.26
CA ASN A 342 7.39 23.91 -10.64
C ASN A 342 5.85 23.73 -10.65
N TRP A 343 5.09 24.82 -10.56
CA TRP A 343 3.62 24.74 -10.55
C TRP A 343 3.07 24.05 -11.81
N LEU A 344 2.23 23.02 -11.61
CA LEU A 344 1.65 22.14 -12.64
C LEU A 344 2.67 21.38 -13.48
N VAL A 345 3.94 21.33 -13.06
CA VAL A 345 4.94 20.46 -13.68
C VAL A 345 4.58 19.01 -13.34
N ARG A 346 4.60 18.17 -14.38
CA ARG A 346 4.45 16.72 -14.26
C ARG A 346 5.82 16.08 -14.44
N GLY A 347 6.16 15.13 -13.59
CA GLY A 347 7.47 14.48 -13.68
C GLY A 347 7.54 13.13 -12.97
N VAL A 348 8.41 12.28 -13.48
CA VAL A 348 8.78 10.99 -12.88
C VAL A 348 10.03 11.12 -11.99
N GLY A 349 10.45 10.03 -11.36
CA GLY A 349 11.66 9.93 -10.55
C GLY A 349 11.38 9.57 -9.09
N GLY A 350 12.45 9.37 -8.33
CA GLY A 350 12.38 9.01 -6.91
C GLY A 350 11.91 10.13 -6.00
N VAL A 351 11.75 9.79 -4.72
CA VAL A 351 11.25 10.67 -3.64
C VAL A 351 11.94 12.03 -3.65
N GLU A 352 13.27 12.08 -3.63
CA GLU A 352 14.01 13.35 -3.61
C GLU A 352 13.69 14.23 -4.82
N SER A 353 13.64 13.63 -6.02
CA SER A 353 13.41 14.39 -7.25
C SER A 353 11.98 14.94 -7.34
N ARG A 354 10.99 14.21 -6.82
CA ARG A 354 9.59 14.64 -6.73
C ARG A 354 9.45 15.76 -5.72
N TYR A 355 10.00 15.56 -4.52
CA TYR A 355 9.96 16.53 -3.46
C TYR A 355 10.56 17.89 -3.86
N ARG A 356 11.70 17.87 -4.58
CA ARG A 356 12.34 19.08 -5.13
C ARG A 356 11.50 19.85 -6.15
N ARG A 357 10.50 19.21 -6.75
CA ARG A 357 9.53 19.85 -7.64
C ARG A 357 8.30 20.39 -6.87
N GLY A 358 8.21 20.18 -5.57
CA GLY A 358 7.03 20.52 -4.78
C GLY A 358 5.89 19.50 -4.90
N ASP A 359 6.14 18.32 -5.45
CA ASP A 359 5.24 17.16 -5.40
C ASP A 359 5.38 16.51 -4.02
N LEU A 360 4.61 17.03 -3.06
CA LEU A 360 4.65 16.69 -1.63
C LEU A 360 3.75 15.50 -1.30
N ASN A 361 2.75 15.21 -2.13
CA ASN A 361 1.90 14.02 -2.01
C ASN A 361 2.40 12.83 -2.85
N PHE A 362 3.45 13.03 -3.66
CA PHE A 362 4.11 12.06 -4.54
C PHE A 362 3.21 11.49 -5.65
N ASP A 363 2.18 12.23 -6.07
CA ASP A 363 1.30 11.83 -7.16
C ASP A 363 1.87 12.13 -8.57
N GLY A 364 3.03 12.81 -8.62
CA GLY A 364 3.75 13.13 -9.86
C GLY A 364 3.40 14.48 -10.45
N VAL A 365 2.55 15.26 -9.79
CA VAL A 365 2.11 16.58 -10.22
C VAL A 365 2.20 17.56 -9.06
N THR A 366 2.84 18.71 -9.27
CA THR A 366 2.81 19.80 -8.28
C THR A 366 1.54 20.63 -8.47
N ASP A 367 0.55 20.47 -7.59
CA ASP A 367 -0.73 21.15 -7.71
C ASP A 367 -1.34 21.65 -6.38
N LEU A 368 -2.65 21.93 -6.39
CA LEU A 368 -3.37 22.44 -5.22
C LEU A 368 -3.37 21.48 -4.03
N SER A 369 -3.22 20.19 -4.30
CA SER A 369 -3.13 19.13 -3.29
C SER A 369 -1.82 19.28 -2.50
N ASP A 370 -0.71 19.52 -3.18
CA ASP A 370 0.58 19.79 -2.54
C ASP A 370 0.58 21.13 -1.82
N TRP A 371 -0.02 22.15 -2.43
CA TRP A 371 -0.19 23.44 -1.77
C TRP A 371 -0.98 23.28 -0.46
N ALA A 372 -2.02 22.43 -0.43
CA ALA A 372 -2.80 22.19 0.77
C ALA A 372 -1.95 21.52 1.86
N LEU A 373 -1.05 20.59 1.49
CA LEU A 373 -0.07 20.01 2.42
C LEU A 373 0.90 21.08 2.94
N LEU A 374 1.48 21.88 2.04
CA LEU A 374 2.40 22.97 2.40
C LEU A 374 1.75 23.99 3.34
N ASN A 375 0.51 24.39 3.06
CA ASN A 375 -0.26 25.31 3.89
C ASN A 375 -0.63 24.70 5.26
N LYS A 376 -0.87 23.39 5.32
CA LYS A 376 -1.09 22.68 6.59
C LYS A 376 0.17 22.62 7.44
N LEU A 377 1.33 22.40 6.80
CA LEU A 377 2.65 22.37 7.47
C LEU A 377 3.06 23.76 7.97
N ASN A 378 2.94 24.79 7.12
CA ASN A 378 3.25 26.17 7.46
C ASN A 378 2.28 27.14 6.75
N PRO A 379 1.25 27.64 7.45
CA PRO A 379 0.26 28.55 6.86
C PRO A 379 0.86 29.84 6.30
N ALA A 380 1.97 30.35 6.83
CA ALA A 380 2.58 31.57 6.31
C ALA A 380 3.19 31.33 4.91
N ILE A 381 3.93 30.24 4.73
CA ILE A 381 4.46 29.78 3.45
C ILE A 381 3.32 29.43 2.48
N GLY A 382 2.29 28.72 2.96
CA GLY A 382 1.10 28.42 2.16
C GLY A 382 0.40 29.67 1.63
N GLN A 383 0.22 30.69 2.47
CA GLN A 383 -0.37 31.97 2.05
C GLN A 383 0.52 32.75 1.08
N ALA A 384 1.84 32.68 1.23
CA ALA A 384 2.78 33.28 0.28
C ALA A 384 2.70 32.60 -1.09
N THR A 385 2.70 31.27 -1.10
CA THR A 385 2.54 30.45 -2.30
C THR A 385 1.23 30.78 -3.01
N LEU A 386 0.11 30.85 -2.29
CA LEU A 386 -1.18 31.19 -2.88
C LEU A 386 -1.20 32.58 -3.55
N ARG A 387 -0.54 33.57 -2.93
CA ARG A 387 -0.38 34.90 -3.54
C ARG A 387 0.43 34.83 -4.83
N GLY A 388 1.52 34.07 -4.85
CA GLY A 388 2.33 33.84 -6.05
C GLY A 388 1.54 33.20 -7.19
N LEU A 389 0.80 32.13 -6.89
CA LEU A 389 -0.04 31.43 -7.85
C LEU A 389 -1.12 32.34 -8.46
N SER A 390 -1.73 33.19 -7.63
CA SER A 390 -2.74 34.16 -8.08
C SER A 390 -2.14 35.22 -9.02
N GLY A 391 -0.84 35.52 -8.87
CA GLY A 391 -0.10 36.40 -9.79
C GLY A 391 0.30 35.74 -11.11
N MET A 392 0.39 34.41 -11.16
CA MET A 392 0.71 33.64 -12.38
C MET A 392 -0.52 33.36 -13.25
N ALA A 393 -1.72 33.34 -12.66
CA ALA A 393 -2.98 33.01 -13.31
C ALA A 393 -3.60 34.26 -14.01
N PRO A 394 -3.84 34.26 -15.34
CA PRO A 394 -4.55 35.36 -16.00
C PRO A 394 -6.01 35.43 -15.52
N GLU A 395 -6.53 36.63 -15.22
CA GLU A 395 -7.97 36.81 -14.99
C GLU A 395 -8.77 36.28 -16.21
N PRO A 396 -9.76 35.37 -16.04
CA PRO A 396 -10.54 35.08 -14.83
C PRO A 396 -10.12 33.82 -14.05
N SER A 397 -9.00 33.18 -14.38
CA SER A 397 -8.56 31.92 -13.74
C SER A 397 -8.18 32.09 -12.26
N ALA A 398 -7.81 33.29 -11.83
CA ALA A 398 -7.58 33.62 -10.42
C ALA A 398 -8.85 33.46 -9.56
N ALA A 399 -10.03 33.77 -10.10
CA ALA A 399 -11.31 33.55 -9.42
C ALA A 399 -11.63 32.05 -9.28
N VAL A 400 -11.29 31.25 -10.29
CA VAL A 400 -11.45 29.79 -10.26
C VAL A 400 -10.51 29.16 -9.23
N LEU A 401 -9.25 29.60 -9.19
CA LEU A 401 -8.27 29.17 -8.20
C LEU A 401 -8.74 29.50 -6.77
N SER A 402 -9.27 30.72 -6.56
CA SER A 402 -9.79 31.15 -5.27
C SER A 402 -10.99 30.32 -4.80
N LEU A 403 -11.88 29.95 -5.73
CA LEU A 403 -13.03 29.06 -5.45
C LEU A 403 -12.57 27.65 -5.10
N ALA A 404 -11.61 27.09 -5.83
CA ALA A 404 -11.03 25.77 -5.56
C ALA A 404 -10.35 25.73 -4.18
N VAL A 405 -9.58 26.76 -3.82
CA VAL A 405 -8.98 26.87 -2.48
C VAL A 405 -10.05 26.96 -1.39
N SER A 406 -11.11 27.72 -1.63
CA SER A 406 -12.21 27.86 -0.67
C SER A 406 -12.95 26.54 -0.44
N SER A 407 -13.15 25.72 -1.47
CA SER A 407 -13.77 24.39 -1.32
C SER A 407 -12.84 23.41 -0.60
N LEU A 408 -11.54 23.41 -0.91
CA LEU A 408 -10.53 22.62 -0.22
C LEU A 408 -10.43 22.95 1.28
N LEU A 409 -10.46 24.23 1.64
CA LEU A 409 -10.45 24.65 3.06
C LEU A 409 -11.77 24.33 3.78
N ALA A 410 -12.90 24.29 3.06
CA ALA A 410 -14.19 23.94 3.62
C ALA A 410 -14.33 22.43 3.89
N SER A 411 -13.76 21.57 3.04
CA SER A 411 -13.80 20.12 3.20
C SER A 411 -12.91 19.60 4.34
N GLN A 412 -11.93 20.39 4.79
CA GLN A 412 -11.05 20.04 5.91
C GLN A 412 -11.58 20.45 7.30
N ARG A 413 -12.78 21.04 7.39
CA ARG A 413 -13.40 21.33 8.70
C ARG A 413 -14.00 20.04 9.28
N PRO A 414 -13.72 19.68 10.54
CA PRO A 414 -14.39 18.56 11.18
C PRO A 414 -15.91 18.83 11.21
N PRO A 415 -16.76 17.79 11.08
CA PRO A 415 -18.20 17.96 11.20
C PRO A 415 -18.51 18.63 12.54
N HIS A 416 -19.27 19.71 12.51
CA HIS A 416 -19.78 20.33 13.73
C HIS A 416 -20.68 19.32 14.44
N ASN A 417 -20.31 18.97 15.69
CA ASN A 417 -21.08 18.13 16.62
C ASN A 417 -22.55 18.54 16.72
#